data_AF-A0A7R9PDI4-F1
#
_entry.id   AF-A0A7R9PDI4-F1
#
_cell.length_a   1.000
_cell.length_b   1.000
_cell.length_c   1.000
_cell.angle_alpha   90.00
_cell.angle_beta   90.00
_cell.angle_gamma   90.00
#
_symmetry.space_group_name_H-M   'P 1'
#
loop_
_entity.id
_entity.type
_entity.pdbx_description
1 polymer ?
#
loop_
_entity_poly.entity_id
_entity_poly.type
_entity_poly.pdbx_seq_one_letter_code
_entity_poly.pdbx_strand_id
1 'polypeptide(L)'
;MVSFGLNGYVDATKKIVETTKRIDKRLREIDGLFIFGSPATSVIAIGSKVFHIYRLSDALTTRGWNLNPLQYPEGIHLCVTYMHTMNGVADRFIADVEEEVALIMKDPGKEVDGKLAMYGMAQKIPDRSIVGDFTRFFLDSMYYTPANQ
;
A
#
# COMPACT_ATOMS: atom_id res chain seq x y z
N MET A 1 27.81 -3.10 -11.87
CA MET A 1 27.81 -1.65 -12.19
C MET A 1 27.97 -1.35 -13.69
N VAL A 2 28.20 -2.34 -14.56
CA VAL A 2 28.59 -2.12 -15.98
C VAL A 2 27.41 -2.09 -16.98
N SER A 3 26.25 -2.71 -16.68
CA SER A 3 25.16 -2.80 -17.68
C SER A 3 24.29 -1.55 -17.82
N PHE A 4 24.13 -0.75 -16.76
CA PHE A 4 23.31 0.48 -16.78
C PHE A 4 24.15 1.75 -16.97
N GLY A 5 25.33 1.81 -16.35
CA GLY A 5 26.14 3.02 -16.29
C GLY A 5 25.44 4.19 -15.60
N LEU A 6 26.11 5.35 -15.53
CA LEU A 6 25.55 6.56 -14.92
C LEU A 6 24.24 6.99 -15.62
N ASN A 7 24.24 7.04 -16.95
CA ASN A 7 23.09 7.48 -17.73
C ASN A 7 21.85 6.58 -17.51
N GLY A 8 22.03 5.26 -17.41
CA GLY A 8 20.93 4.34 -17.15
C GLY A 8 20.32 4.53 -15.75
N TYR A 9 21.16 4.77 -14.73
CA TYR A 9 20.64 5.09 -13.39
C TYR A 9 19.94 6.45 -13.34
N VAL A 10 20.45 7.46 -14.03
CA VAL A 10 19.82 8.78 -14.11
C VAL A 10 18.45 8.69 -14.81
N ASP A 11 18.37 8.00 -15.95
CA ASP A 11 17.10 7.81 -16.67
C ASP A 11 16.08 7.00 -15.85
N ALA A 12 16.50 5.89 -15.23
CA ALA A 12 15.63 5.09 -14.39
C ALA A 12 15.10 5.87 -13.19
N THR A 13 15.97 6.65 -12.52
CA THR A 13 15.58 7.50 -11.40
C THR A 13 14.59 8.58 -11.85
N LYS A 14 14.86 9.23 -12.99
CA LYS A 14 13.97 10.25 -13.57
C LYS A 14 12.57 9.67 -13.80
N LYS A 15 12.46 8.53 -14.49
CA LYS A 15 11.19 7.85 -14.77
C LYS A 15 10.43 7.49 -13.49
N ILE A 16 11.12 6.96 -12.48
CA ILE A 16 10.52 6.61 -11.19
C ILE A 16 9.98 7.85 -10.48
N VAL A 17 10.78 8.92 -10.38
CA VAL A 17 10.37 10.15 -9.70
C VAL A 17 9.23 10.86 -10.45
N GLU A 18 9.26 10.90 -11.77
CA GLU A 18 8.18 11.47 -12.60
C GLU A 18 6.88 10.69 -12.43
N THR A 19 6.95 9.35 -12.46
CA THR A 19 5.79 8.48 -12.20
C THR A 19 5.25 8.69 -10.79
N THR A 20 6.13 8.82 -9.80
CA THR A 20 5.75 9.07 -8.40
C THR A 20 5.02 10.41 -8.27
N LYS A 21 5.55 11.49 -8.84
CA LYS A 21 4.91 12.81 -8.84
C LYS A 21 3.56 12.79 -9.53
N ARG A 22 3.42 12.03 -10.61
CA ARG A 22 2.15 11.89 -11.33
C ARG A 22 1.10 11.21 -10.45
N ILE A 23 1.44 10.09 -9.81
CA ILE A 23 0.54 9.38 -8.90
C ILE A 23 0.20 10.27 -7.71
N ASP A 24 1.19 10.87 -7.02
CA ASP A 24 0.98 11.78 -5.88
C ASP A 24 0.02 12.92 -6.24
N LYS A 25 0.22 13.59 -7.37
CA LYS A 25 -0.67 14.67 -7.82
C LYS A 25 -2.11 14.18 -7.98
N ARG A 26 -2.31 13.06 -8.67
CA ARG A 26 -3.66 12.53 -8.94
C ARG A 26 -4.34 12.05 -7.66
N LEU A 27 -3.63 11.36 -6.78
CA LEU A 27 -4.20 10.89 -5.52
C LEU A 27 -4.61 12.02 -4.57
N ARG A 28 -3.94 13.18 -4.64
CA ARG A 28 -4.33 14.40 -3.89
C ARG A 28 -5.62 15.03 -4.39
N GLU A 29 -6.01 14.76 -5.64
CA GLU A 29 -7.25 15.26 -6.25
C GLU A 29 -8.46 14.37 -5.89
N ILE A 30 -8.23 13.22 -5.25
CA ILE A 30 -9.30 12.28 -4.86
C ILE A 30 -9.84 12.65 -3.47
N ASP A 31 -11.13 13.00 -3.42
CA ASP A 31 -11.82 13.28 -2.18
C ASP A 31 -11.79 12.09 -1.22
N GLY A 32 -11.52 12.37 0.06
CA GLY A 32 -11.41 11.35 1.10
C GLY A 32 -10.02 10.74 1.26
N LEU A 33 -9.07 11.03 0.38
CA LEU A 33 -7.66 10.67 0.54
C LEU A 33 -6.79 11.86 0.93
N PHE A 34 -5.66 11.57 1.56
CA PHE A 34 -4.56 12.50 1.70
C PHE A 34 -3.23 11.75 1.59
N ILE A 35 -2.19 12.46 1.16
CA ILE A 35 -0.83 11.95 1.14
C ILE A 35 -0.09 12.44 2.38
N PHE A 36 0.62 11.54 3.06
CA PHE A 36 1.46 11.90 4.19
C PHE A 36 2.68 12.70 3.72
N GLY A 37 2.73 13.98 4.10
CA GLY A 37 3.84 14.87 3.76
C GLY A 37 3.94 15.17 2.27
N SER A 38 5.18 15.31 1.78
CA SER A 38 5.50 15.56 0.38
C SER A 38 6.55 14.53 -0.09
N PRO A 39 6.14 13.48 -0.81
CA PRO A 39 7.07 12.42 -1.23
C PRO A 39 8.07 12.96 -2.25
N ALA A 40 9.35 12.98 -1.88
CA ALA A 40 10.41 13.53 -2.73
C ALA A 40 11.01 12.51 -3.72
N THR A 41 10.81 11.20 -3.48
CA THR A 41 11.47 10.13 -4.21
C THR A 41 10.46 9.13 -4.81
N SER A 42 10.42 7.89 -4.34
CA SER A 42 9.67 6.78 -4.94
C SER A 42 8.51 6.26 -4.10
N VAL A 43 8.42 6.65 -2.83
CA VAL A 43 7.43 6.08 -1.89
C VAL A 43 6.32 7.10 -1.63
N ILE A 44 5.08 6.67 -1.84
CA ILE A 44 3.88 7.46 -1.57
C ILE A 44 3.10 6.78 -0.46
N ALA A 45 2.98 7.44 0.69
CA ALA A 45 2.14 6.99 1.79
C ALA A 45 0.78 7.71 1.73
N ILE A 46 -0.29 6.93 1.77
CA ILE A 46 -1.68 7.35 1.57
C ILE A 46 -2.45 7.09 2.87
N GLY A 47 -3.29 8.04 3.26
CA GLY A 47 -4.21 7.93 4.39
C GLY A 47 -5.60 8.44 4.02
N SER A 48 -6.56 8.21 4.93
CA SER A 48 -7.91 8.78 4.85
C SER A 48 -8.35 9.23 6.25
N LYS A 49 -9.13 10.31 6.30
CA LYS A 49 -9.84 10.75 7.51
C LYS A 49 -11.34 10.46 7.46
N VAL A 50 -11.81 9.89 6.35
CA VAL A 50 -13.25 9.70 6.06
C VAL A 50 -13.65 8.23 6.23
N PHE A 51 -12.78 7.31 5.82
CA PHE A 51 -12.97 5.88 5.97
C PHE A 51 -11.67 5.22 6.45
N HIS A 52 -11.74 3.98 6.91
CA HIS A 52 -10.55 3.26 7.34
C HIS A 52 -9.70 2.85 6.13
N ILE A 53 -8.47 3.39 6.03
CA ILE A 53 -7.59 3.25 4.85
C ILE A 53 -7.31 1.80 4.41
N TYR A 54 -7.37 0.84 5.33
CA TYR A 54 -7.20 -0.57 5.03
C TYR A 54 -8.31 -1.14 4.13
N ARG A 55 -9.51 -0.55 4.11
CA ARG A 55 -10.54 -0.92 3.14
C ARG A 55 -10.08 -0.69 1.71
N LEU A 56 -9.37 0.41 1.46
CA LEU A 56 -8.79 0.68 0.16
C LEU A 56 -7.70 -0.33 -0.18
N SER A 57 -6.84 -0.69 0.78
CA SER A 57 -5.82 -1.71 0.54
C SER A 57 -6.42 -3.10 0.27
N ASP A 58 -7.51 -3.48 0.93
CA ASP A 58 -8.17 -4.77 0.66
C ASP A 58 -8.80 -4.76 -0.73
N ALA A 59 -9.54 -3.70 -1.05
CA ALA A 59 -10.16 -3.51 -2.37
C ALA A 59 -9.13 -3.58 -3.50
N LEU A 60 -8.00 -2.86 -3.37
CA LEU A 60 -6.92 -2.91 -4.35
C LEU A 60 -6.22 -4.28 -4.40
N THR A 61 -6.16 -5.02 -3.27
CA THR A 61 -5.69 -6.41 -3.26
C THR A 61 -6.56 -7.30 -4.14
N THR A 62 -7.88 -7.15 -4.10
CA THR A 62 -8.77 -7.94 -4.98
C THR A 62 -8.56 -7.64 -6.47
N ARG A 63 -8.04 -6.45 -6.80
CA ARG A 63 -7.60 -6.05 -8.14
C ARG A 63 -6.16 -6.47 -8.48
N GLY A 64 -5.49 -7.17 -7.58
CA GLY A 64 -4.13 -7.69 -7.77
C GLY A 64 -3.00 -6.73 -7.39
N TRP A 65 -3.30 -5.59 -6.75
CA TRP A 65 -2.28 -4.72 -6.18
C TRP A 65 -1.84 -5.21 -4.80
N ASN A 66 -0.53 -5.19 -4.53
CA ASN A 66 -0.01 -5.52 -3.22
C ASN A 66 0.65 -4.28 -2.61
N LEU A 67 -0.09 -3.59 -1.75
CA LEU A 67 0.38 -2.41 -1.03
C LEU A 67 0.83 -2.77 0.37
N ASN A 68 1.77 -2.00 0.91
CA ASN A 68 2.25 -2.21 2.27
C ASN A 68 1.35 -1.46 3.27
N PRO A 69 0.66 -2.16 4.19
CA PRO A 69 -0.02 -1.50 5.29
C PRO A 69 1.01 -0.88 6.26
N LEU A 70 0.74 0.34 6.71
CA LEU A 70 1.54 1.11 7.65
C LEU A 70 0.83 1.25 8.99
N GLN A 71 1.60 1.46 10.04
CA GLN A 71 1.08 1.65 11.39
C GLN A 71 1.71 2.87 12.07
N TYR A 72 0.95 3.51 12.96
CA TYR A 72 1.38 4.68 13.76
C TYR A 72 1.87 5.88 12.93
N PRO A 73 1.02 6.51 12.11
CA PRO A 73 -0.43 6.36 11.99
C PRO A 73 -0.87 5.28 10.98
N GLU A 74 -2.16 4.94 10.98
CA GLU A 74 -2.76 4.07 9.97
C GLU A 74 -2.56 4.65 8.57
N GLY A 75 -2.03 3.84 7.66
CA GLY A 75 -1.75 4.26 6.29
C GLY A 75 -1.46 3.06 5.42
N ILE A 76 -1.30 3.31 4.13
CA ILE A 76 -0.82 2.32 3.15
C ILE A 76 0.22 3.00 2.29
N HIS A 77 1.19 2.28 1.74
CA HIS A 77 2.12 2.88 0.79
C HIS A 77 2.33 2.06 -0.48
N LEU A 78 2.61 2.78 -1.56
CA LEU A 78 3.18 2.25 -2.79
C LEU A 78 4.64 2.70 -2.90
N CYS A 79 5.54 1.75 -3.13
CA CYS A 79 6.91 2.03 -3.56
C CYS A 79 6.98 1.92 -5.08
N VAL A 80 7.08 3.06 -5.75
CA VAL A 80 7.21 3.14 -7.21
C VAL A 80 8.60 2.66 -7.61
N THR A 81 8.64 1.51 -8.25
CA THR A 81 9.84 0.96 -8.89
C THR A 81 9.81 1.19 -10.40
N TYR A 82 10.90 0.85 -11.10
CA TYR A 82 10.98 0.94 -12.56
C TYR A 82 9.83 0.19 -13.28
N MET A 83 9.30 -0.89 -12.70
CA MET A 83 8.16 -1.63 -13.29
C MET A 83 6.87 -0.81 -13.35
N HIS A 84 6.71 0.15 -12.45
CA HIS A 84 5.53 1.02 -12.43
C HIS A 84 5.60 2.13 -13.49
N THR A 85 6.78 2.36 -14.08
CA THR A 85 6.98 3.33 -15.15
C THR A 85 6.64 2.75 -16.53
N MET A 86 6.24 1.48 -16.61
CA MET A 86 5.77 0.88 -17.85
C MET A 86 4.43 1.48 -18.27
N ASN A 87 4.20 1.54 -19.58
CA ASN A 87 3.01 2.16 -20.16
C ASN A 87 1.72 1.62 -19.54
N GLY A 88 0.87 2.53 -19.05
CA GLY A 88 -0.45 2.21 -18.50
C GLY A 88 -0.46 1.68 -17.07
N VAL A 89 0.67 1.28 -16.47
CA VAL A 89 0.67 0.71 -15.10
C VAL A 89 0.23 1.75 -14.07
N ALA A 90 0.84 2.93 -14.10
CA ALA A 90 0.48 4.00 -13.18
C ALA A 90 -0.91 4.60 -13.47
N ASP A 91 -1.39 4.59 -14.72
CA ASP A 91 -2.76 5.04 -15.04
C ASP A 91 -3.80 4.07 -14.50
N ARG A 92 -3.55 2.76 -14.68
CA ARG A 92 -4.40 1.71 -14.11
C ARG A 92 -4.45 1.81 -12.59
N PHE A 93 -3.30 2.03 -11.93
CA PHE A 93 -3.27 2.22 -10.48
C PHE A 93 -4.15 3.38 -10.02
N ILE A 94 -4.03 4.54 -10.69
CA ILE A 94 -4.81 5.74 -10.35
C ILE A 94 -6.30 5.49 -10.58
N ALA A 95 -6.68 4.89 -11.71
CA ALA A 95 -8.07 4.56 -12.02
C ALA A 95 -8.68 3.58 -11.01
N ASP A 96 -7.96 2.51 -10.67
CA ASP A 96 -8.40 1.54 -9.67
C ASP A 96 -8.60 2.21 -8.30
N VAL A 97 -7.72 3.13 -7.90
CA VAL A 97 -7.88 3.88 -6.64
C VAL A 97 -9.10 4.80 -6.71
N GLU A 98 -9.29 5.54 -7.80
CA GLU A 98 -10.44 6.43 -8.00
C GLU A 98 -11.77 5.65 -7.91
N GLU A 99 -11.86 4.50 -8.59
CA GLU A 99 -13.03 3.63 -8.57
C GLU A 99 -13.32 3.05 -7.18
N GLU A 100 -12.30 2.50 -6.50
CA GLU A 100 -12.50 1.89 -5.18
C GLU A 100 -12.80 2.91 -4.09
N VAL A 101 -12.20 4.11 -4.16
CA VAL A 101 -12.58 5.20 -3.24
C VAL A 101 -14.03 5.61 -3.48
N ALA A 102 -14.46 5.76 -4.74
CA ALA A 102 -15.85 6.10 -5.05
C ALA A 102 -16.85 5.04 -4.52
N LEU A 103 -16.47 3.76 -4.53
CA LEU A 103 -17.28 2.67 -3.95
C LEU A 103 -17.28 2.72 -2.42
N ILE A 104 -16.13 2.89 -1.78
CA ILE A 104 -16.00 2.97 -0.33
C ILE A 104 -16.78 4.16 0.23
N MET A 105 -16.76 5.29 -0.47
CA MET A 105 -17.45 6.52 -0.09
C MET A 105 -18.99 6.40 -0.08
N LYS A 106 -19.57 5.35 -0.68
CA LYS A 106 -21.02 5.06 -0.57
C LYS A 106 -21.41 4.62 0.84
N ASP A 107 -20.49 4.01 1.57
CA ASP A 107 -20.66 3.59 2.96
C ASP A 107 -19.31 3.69 3.71
N PRO A 108 -18.88 4.91 4.09
CA PRO A 108 -17.57 5.15 4.68
C PRO A 108 -17.45 4.58 6.10
N GLY A 109 -18.58 4.36 6.79
CA GLY A 109 -18.65 3.84 8.15
C GLY A 109 -18.51 2.33 8.28
N LYS A 110 -18.59 1.58 7.17
CA LYS A 110 -18.35 0.13 7.19
C LYS A 110 -16.96 -0.19 7.75
N GLU A 111 -16.92 -1.13 8.68
CA GLU A 111 -15.71 -1.65 9.32
C GLU A 111 -14.80 -2.42 8.35
N VAL A 112 -13.52 -2.53 8.70
CA VAL A 112 -12.55 -3.35 7.95
C VAL A 112 -12.82 -4.83 8.23
N ASP A 113 -12.82 -5.65 7.19
CA ASP A 113 -12.91 -7.11 7.29
C ASP A 113 -11.60 -7.80 6.85
N GLY A 114 -11.60 -9.14 6.94
CA GLY A 114 -10.52 -9.98 6.44
C GLY A 114 -9.16 -9.78 7.11
N LYS A 115 -8.09 -10.03 6.34
CA LYS A 115 -6.71 -10.03 6.83
C LYS A 115 -6.24 -8.64 7.31
N LEU A 116 -6.80 -7.56 6.76
CA LEU A 116 -6.39 -6.21 7.12
C LEU A 116 -7.04 -5.71 8.42
N ALA A 117 -8.17 -6.31 8.84
CA ALA A 117 -8.70 -6.11 10.18
C ALA A 117 -7.69 -6.51 11.27
N MET A 118 -6.86 -7.54 11.01
CA MET A 118 -5.78 -7.93 11.93
C MET A 118 -4.74 -6.83 12.12
N TYR A 119 -4.43 -6.06 11.07
CA TYR A 119 -3.50 -4.93 11.17
C TYR A 119 -4.09 -3.77 11.99
N GLY A 120 -5.40 -3.50 11.85
CA GLY A 120 -6.11 -2.53 12.69
C GLY A 120 -6.18 -2.95 14.16
N MET A 121 -6.47 -4.22 14.43
CA MET A 121 -6.47 -4.76 15.80
C MET A 121 -5.08 -4.75 16.44
N ALA A 122 -4.04 -5.14 15.71
CA ALA A 122 -2.67 -5.19 16.22
C ALA A 122 -2.15 -3.82 16.70
N GLN A 123 -2.70 -2.70 16.19
CA GLN A 123 -2.38 -1.37 16.71
C GLN A 123 -3.09 -1.04 18.02
N LYS A 124 -4.32 -1.53 18.19
CA LYS A 124 -5.17 -1.23 19.36
C LYS A 124 -4.82 -2.06 20.59
N ILE A 125 -4.13 -3.20 20.42
CA ILE A 125 -3.72 -4.08 21.52
C ILE A 125 -2.61 -3.41 22.34
N PRO A 126 -2.84 -3.08 23.63
CA PRO A 126 -1.84 -2.45 24.48
C PRO A 126 -0.69 -3.42 24.83
N ASP A 127 -1.03 -4.69 25.05
CA ASP A 127 -0.06 -5.73 25.35
C ASP A 127 0.64 -6.23 24.08
N ARG A 128 1.84 -5.71 23.84
CA ARG A 128 2.64 -6.05 22.66
C ARG A 128 3.14 -7.50 22.67
N SER A 129 3.08 -8.22 23.80
CA SER A 129 3.47 -9.64 23.85
C SER A 129 2.56 -10.50 22.97
N ILE A 130 1.26 -10.19 22.92
CA ILE A 130 0.26 -10.87 22.08
C ILE A 130 0.62 -10.74 20.60
N VAL A 131 1.00 -9.55 20.15
CA VAL A 131 1.46 -9.32 18.77
C VAL A 131 2.73 -10.14 18.47
N GLY A 132 3.62 -10.25 19.47
CA GLY A 132 4.81 -11.10 19.40
C GLY A 132 4.49 -12.58 19.20
N ASP A 133 3.53 -13.12 19.95
CA ASP A 133 3.11 -14.52 19.83
C ASP A 133 2.48 -14.83 18.47
N PHE A 134 1.60 -13.95 17.98
CA PHE A 134 1.06 -14.08 16.62
C PHE A 134 2.16 -14.09 15.56
N THR A 135 3.19 -13.25 15.72
CA THR A 135 4.32 -13.19 14.78
C THR A 135 5.14 -14.49 14.83
N ARG A 136 5.33 -15.09 16.02
CA ARG A 136 5.99 -16.40 16.15
C ARG A 136 5.21 -17.50 15.44
N PHE A 137 3.90 -17.58 15.66
CA PHE A 137 3.06 -18.57 14.99
C PHE A 137 3.05 -18.40 13.47
N PHE A 138 3.08 -17.15 12.98
CA PHE A 138 3.24 -16.89 11.55
C PHE A 138 4.57 -17.45 11.03
N LEU A 139 5.69 -17.21 11.70
CA LEU A 139 6.99 -17.77 11.32
C LEU A 139 6.99 -19.30 11.37
N ASP A 140 6.45 -19.90 12.43
CA ASP A 140 6.34 -21.36 12.56
C ASP A 140 5.53 -21.95 11.40
N SER A 141 4.44 -21.31 10.99
CA SER A 141 3.61 -21.75 9.87
C SER A 141 4.35 -21.77 8.53
N MET A 142 5.36 -20.90 8.35
CA MET A 142 6.16 -20.86 7.12
C MET A 142 7.08 -22.08 6.97
N TYR A 143 7.39 -22.76 8.07
CA TYR A 143 8.22 -23.96 8.11
C TYR A 143 7.43 -25.24 8.43
N TYR A 144 6.10 -25.14 8.52
CA TYR A 144 5.26 -26.28 8.84
C TYR A 144 5.25 -27.30 7.70
N THR A 145 5.87 -28.44 7.95
CA THR A 145 5.79 -29.63 7.09
C THR A 145 4.94 -30.69 7.81
N PRO A 146 3.65 -30.85 7.45
CA PRO A 146 2.83 -31.89 8.06
C PRO A 146 3.47 -33.26 7.79
N ALA A 147 3.56 -34.11 8.81
CA ALA A 147 3.92 -35.51 8.58
C ALA A 147 2.86 -36.11 7.64
N ASN A 148 3.31 -36.76 6.56
CA ASN A 148 2.42 -37.44 5.62
C ASN A 148 1.51 -38.40 6.42
N GLN A 149 0.20 -38.11 6.46
CA GLN A 149 -0.81 -39.07 6.88
C GLN A 149 -1.08 -40.07 5.74
#